data_AF-A0A409VIG2-F1
#
_entry.id   AF-A0A409VIG2-F1
#
_cell.length_a   1.000
_cell.length_b   1.000
_cell.length_c   1.000
_cell.angle_alpha   90.00
_cell.angle_beta   90.00
_cell.angle_gamma   90.00
#
_symmetry.space_group_name_H-M   'P 1'
#
loop_
_entity.id
_entity.type
_entity.pdbx_description
1 polymer ?
#
loop_
_entity_poly.entity_id
_entity_poly.type
_entity_poly.pdbx_seq_one_letter_code
_entity_poly.pdbx_strand_id
1 'polypeptide(L)'
;MLTPEATKQAAPESSRPEPKRLKPTHSAAYIQLHAHPWPGVLAALARAHITDYSIHYFAPLHLLIAHFKYTGREGEYESDMRRIAEDEETRRWWALTDAMQESFVEGAVGSGGDVPWWKDLPEVFRFDPKP
;
A
#
# COMPACT_ATOMS: atom_id res chain seq x y z
N MET A 1 -32.95 0.26 19.30
CA MET A 1 -31.94 0.81 18.38
C MET A 1 -30.80 -0.20 18.33
N LEU A 2 -30.64 -0.91 17.23
CA LEU A 2 -29.60 -1.91 17.05
C LEU A 2 -28.27 -1.18 16.80
N THR A 3 -27.24 -1.51 17.57
CA THR A 3 -25.86 -1.11 17.29
C THR A 3 -25.42 -1.71 15.95
N PRO A 4 -24.72 -0.97 15.06
CA PRO A 4 -24.10 -1.59 13.91
C PRO A 4 -22.91 -2.42 14.42
N GLU A 5 -23.07 -3.73 14.39
CA GLU A 5 -21.94 -4.65 14.41
C GLU A 5 -21.12 -4.34 13.16
N ALA A 6 -19.88 -3.87 13.33
CA ALA A 6 -18.94 -3.70 12.24
C ALA A 6 -18.68 -5.09 11.65
N THR A 7 -19.41 -5.43 10.58
CA THR A 7 -19.15 -6.64 9.81
C THR A 7 -17.71 -6.56 9.36
N LYS A 8 -16.86 -7.49 9.82
CA LYS A 8 -15.50 -7.66 9.30
C LYS A 8 -15.62 -7.79 7.78
N GLN A 9 -15.21 -6.74 7.08
CA GLN A 9 -15.25 -6.71 5.63
C GLN A 9 -14.27 -7.77 5.13
N ALA A 10 -14.73 -8.69 4.29
CA ALA A 10 -13.86 -9.62 3.59
C ALA A 10 -12.73 -8.82 2.92
N ALA A 11 -11.51 -9.39 2.90
CA ALA A 11 -10.39 -8.76 2.22
C ALA A 11 -10.81 -8.48 0.77
N PRO A 12 -10.69 -7.24 0.29
CA PRO A 12 -11.15 -6.93 -1.04
C PRO A 12 -10.24 -7.63 -2.06
N GLU A 13 -10.81 -8.17 -3.15
CA GLU A 13 -10.03 -8.79 -4.24
C GLU A 13 -8.98 -7.82 -4.82
N SER A 14 -9.25 -6.52 -4.72
CA SER A 14 -8.34 -5.41 -5.02
C SER A 14 -8.30 -4.44 -3.85
N SER A 15 -7.12 -3.97 -3.47
CA SER A 15 -6.96 -2.81 -2.60
C SER A 15 -7.68 -1.62 -3.23
N ARG A 16 -8.09 -0.68 -2.37
CA ARG A 16 -8.50 0.64 -2.85
C ARG A 16 -7.26 1.41 -3.31
N PRO A 17 -7.41 2.45 -4.15
CA PRO A 17 -6.30 3.34 -4.44
C PRO A 17 -5.85 4.07 -3.18
N GLU A 18 -4.56 3.98 -2.88
CA GLU A 18 -3.96 4.58 -1.69
C GLU A 18 -3.02 5.71 -2.11
N PRO A 19 -3.40 6.99 -1.95
CA PRO A 19 -2.53 8.11 -2.27
C PRO A 19 -1.43 8.36 -1.23
N LYS A 20 -0.31 8.88 -1.72
CA LYS A 20 0.77 9.45 -0.91
C LYS A 20 1.47 10.59 -1.66
N ARG A 21 2.02 11.56 -0.95
CA ARG A 21 2.81 12.63 -1.57
C ARG A 21 4.25 12.16 -1.77
N LEU A 22 4.78 12.43 -2.97
CA LEU A 22 6.21 12.30 -3.26
C LEU A 22 6.87 13.67 -3.05
N LYS A 23 8.02 13.72 -2.37
CA LYS A 23 8.78 14.96 -2.26
C LYS A 23 9.31 15.34 -3.65
N PRO A 24 9.09 16.58 -4.13
CA PRO A 24 9.47 16.97 -5.50
C PRO A 24 10.93 16.67 -5.84
N THR A 25 11.83 16.91 -4.89
CA THR A 25 13.29 16.71 -4.99
C THR A 25 13.71 15.24 -5.15
N HIS A 26 12.83 14.29 -4.85
CA HIS A 26 13.12 12.86 -4.89
C HIS A 26 12.47 12.13 -6.07
N SER A 27 11.69 12.82 -6.91
CA SER A 27 10.87 12.19 -7.95
C SER A 27 11.67 11.30 -8.91
N ALA A 28 12.79 11.80 -9.44
CA ALA A 28 13.66 11.02 -10.32
C ALA A 28 14.27 9.79 -9.62
N ALA A 29 14.76 9.96 -8.38
CA ALA A 29 15.34 8.88 -7.59
C ALA A 29 14.31 7.79 -7.27
N TYR A 30 13.09 8.20 -6.91
CA TYR A 30 11.98 7.29 -6.62
C TYR A 30 11.63 6.44 -7.83
N ILE A 31 11.51 7.05 -9.02
CA ILE A 31 11.22 6.35 -10.27
C ILE A 31 12.34 5.37 -10.63
N GLN A 32 13.60 5.79 -10.54
CA GLN A 32 14.75 4.92 -10.82
C GLN A 32 14.80 3.71 -9.88
N LEU A 33 14.55 3.95 -8.59
CA LEU A 33 14.51 2.92 -7.56
C LEU A 33 13.39 1.90 -7.83
N HIS A 34 12.19 2.37 -8.16
CA HIS A 34 11.02 1.48 -8.43
C HIS A 34 11.08 0.81 -9.81
N ALA A 35 11.93 1.27 -10.73
CA ALA A 35 12.23 0.51 -11.95
C ALA A 35 13.07 -0.75 -11.68
N HIS A 36 13.75 -0.81 -10.53
CA HIS A 36 14.61 -1.93 -10.12
C HIS A 36 14.38 -2.27 -8.64
N PRO A 37 13.15 -2.69 -8.26
CA PRO A 37 12.86 -3.04 -6.88
C PRO A 37 13.73 -4.21 -6.44
N TRP A 38 14.07 -4.24 -5.15
CA TRP A 38 14.93 -5.30 -4.64
C TRP A 38 14.23 -6.66 -4.73
N PRO A 39 14.92 -7.73 -5.18
CA PRO A 39 14.29 -9.03 -5.38
C PRO A 39 13.63 -9.61 -4.12
N GLY A 40 14.18 -9.39 -2.92
CA GLY A 40 13.57 -9.92 -1.71
C GLY A 40 12.36 -9.13 -1.23
N VAL A 41 12.26 -7.83 -1.55
CA VAL A 41 11.01 -7.06 -1.37
C VAL A 41 9.90 -7.65 -2.25
N LEU A 42 10.19 -7.93 -3.52
CA LEU A 42 9.24 -8.59 -4.41
C LEU A 42 8.86 -9.99 -3.91
N ALA A 43 9.83 -10.75 -3.39
CA ALA A 43 9.58 -12.06 -2.82
C ALA A 43 8.72 -11.99 -1.55
N ALA A 44 8.90 -10.97 -0.71
CA ALA A 44 8.09 -10.75 0.49
C ALA A 44 6.62 -10.45 0.11
N LEU A 45 6.41 -9.56 -0.87
CA LEU A 45 5.08 -9.27 -1.42
C LEU A 45 4.41 -10.54 -1.97
N ALA A 46 5.15 -11.35 -2.74
CA ALA A 46 4.64 -12.58 -3.33
C ALA A 46 4.26 -13.62 -2.26
N ARG A 47 5.09 -13.81 -1.22
CA ARG A 47 4.78 -14.70 -0.08
C ARG A 47 3.53 -14.27 0.70
N ALA A 48 3.20 -12.99 0.67
CA ALA A 48 2.04 -12.39 1.30
C ALA A 48 0.84 -12.24 0.34
N HIS A 49 0.88 -12.94 -0.80
CA HIS A 49 -0.20 -13.02 -1.77
C HIS A 49 -0.61 -11.66 -2.39
N ILE A 50 0.31 -10.70 -2.39
CA ILE A 50 0.18 -9.43 -3.10
C ILE A 50 0.56 -9.63 -4.56
N THR A 51 -0.36 -9.29 -5.45
CA THR A 51 -0.24 -9.42 -6.90
C THR A 51 -0.77 -8.18 -7.60
N ASP A 52 -0.48 -8.01 -8.88
CA ASP A 52 -1.00 -6.88 -9.70
C ASP A 52 -0.81 -5.51 -9.00
N TYR A 53 0.35 -5.34 -8.36
CA TYR A 53 0.69 -4.15 -7.60
C TYR A 53 1.33 -3.10 -8.52
N SER A 54 0.64 -1.99 -8.69
CA SER A 54 1.14 -0.80 -9.39
C SER A 54 1.25 0.41 -8.46
N ILE A 55 2.17 1.32 -8.79
CA ILE A 55 2.26 2.66 -8.22
C ILE A 55 2.31 3.65 -9.38
N HIS A 56 1.30 4.50 -9.49
CA HIS A 56 1.22 5.54 -10.51
C HIS A 56 1.71 6.88 -9.93
N TYR A 57 2.41 7.68 -10.75
CA TYR A 57 2.88 9.00 -10.36
C TYR A 57 2.23 10.10 -11.21
N PHE A 58 1.50 10.99 -10.55
CA PHE A 58 0.94 12.20 -11.15
C PHE A 58 1.80 13.41 -10.77
N ALA A 59 2.74 13.73 -11.67
CA ALA A 59 3.76 14.76 -11.45
C ALA A 59 3.21 16.16 -11.08
N PRO A 60 2.12 16.68 -11.69
CA PRO A 60 1.62 18.02 -11.36
C PRO A 60 1.24 18.23 -9.89
N LEU A 61 0.86 17.17 -9.17
CA LEU A 61 0.54 17.23 -7.74
C LEU A 61 1.57 16.51 -6.86
N HIS A 62 2.63 15.99 -7.46
CA HIS A 62 3.56 15.07 -6.83
C HIS A 62 2.86 13.92 -6.08
N LEU A 63 1.87 13.32 -6.73
CA LEU A 63 0.99 12.34 -6.11
C LEU A 63 1.35 10.93 -6.57
N LEU A 64 1.63 10.04 -5.62
CA LEU A 64 1.70 8.60 -5.83
C LEU A 64 0.31 8.02 -5.56
N ILE A 65 -0.10 7.04 -6.37
CA ILE A 65 -1.34 6.30 -6.21
C ILE A 65 -1.00 4.82 -6.33
N ALA A 66 -1.03 4.11 -5.21
CA ALA A 66 -0.76 2.68 -5.14
C ALA A 66 -2.06 1.87 -5.18
N HIS A 67 -2.05 0.72 -5.83
CA HIS A 67 -3.09 -0.30 -5.64
C HIS A 67 -2.54 -1.69 -5.96
N PHE A 68 -3.11 -2.73 -5.36
CA PHE A 68 -2.72 -4.12 -5.56
C PHE A 68 -3.92 -5.06 -5.46
N LYS A 69 -3.74 -6.33 -5.83
CA LYS A 69 -4.70 -7.41 -5.55
C LYS A 69 -4.17 -8.32 -4.47
N TYR A 70 -5.04 -8.64 -3.51
CA TYR A 70 -4.75 -9.66 -2.51
C TYR A 70 -5.41 -10.97 -2.93
N THR A 71 -4.60 -12.02 -3.04
CA THR A 71 -5.02 -13.35 -3.54
C THR A 71 -4.89 -14.45 -2.48
N GLY A 72 -4.60 -14.07 -1.24
CA GLY A 72 -4.49 -15.01 -0.13
C GLY A 72 -5.85 -15.45 0.38
N ARG A 73 -5.86 -16.30 1.40
CA ARG A 73 -7.12 -16.82 1.94
C ARG A 73 -7.85 -15.76 2.75
N GLU A 74 -9.17 -15.88 2.77
CA GLU A 74 -10.02 -15.07 3.63
C GLU A 74 -9.60 -15.26 5.10
N GLY A 75 -9.46 -14.16 5.83
CA GLY A 75 -8.99 -14.14 7.21
C GLY A 75 -7.47 -14.16 7.41
N GLU A 76 -6.66 -14.35 6.35
CA GLU A 76 -5.19 -14.36 6.44
C GLU A 76 -4.53 -13.00 6.14
N TYR A 77 -5.28 -12.03 5.60
CA TYR A 77 -4.76 -10.73 5.15
C TYR A 77 -3.88 -10.03 6.19
N GLU A 78 -4.38 -9.85 7.41
CA GLU A 78 -3.64 -9.20 8.49
C GLU A 78 -2.35 -9.96 8.87
N SER A 79 -2.37 -11.29 8.78
CA SER A 79 -1.18 -12.08 9.05
C SER A 79 -0.13 -11.92 7.94
N ASP A 80 -0.56 -11.81 6.70
CA ASP A 80 0.33 -11.62 5.56
C ASP A 80 0.91 -10.21 5.53
N MET A 81 0.10 -9.19 5.86
CA MET A 81 0.60 -7.81 5.98
C MET A 81 1.60 -7.67 7.12
N ARG A 82 1.37 -8.36 8.25
CA ARG A 82 2.34 -8.42 9.35
C ARG A 82 3.65 -9.08 8.92
N ARG A 83 3.61 -10.16 8.14
CA ARG A 83 4.83 -10.81 7.61
C ARG A 83 5.63 -9.88 6.71
N ILE A 84 4.97 -9.06 5.88
CA ILE A 84 5.65 -8.01 5.09
C ILE A 84 6.31 -6.98 6.04
N ALA A 85 5.60 -6.54 7.08
CA ALA A 85 6.14 -5.55 8.03
C ALA A 85 7.31 -6.06 8.87
N GLU A 86 7.37 -7.37 9.12
CA GLU A 86 8.45 -8.03 9.86
C GLU A 86 9.66 -8.38 8.97
N ASP A 87 9.50 -8.41 7.64
CA ASP A 87 10.55 -8.75 6.69
C ASP A 87 11.67 -7.69 6.67
N GLU A 88 12.91 -8.14 6.93
CA GLU A 88 14.06 -7.24 7.10
C GLU A 88 14.40 -6.45 5.83
N GLU A 89 14.27 -7.07 4.66
CA GLU A 89 14.57 -6.43 3.38
C GLU A 89 13.52 -5.37 3.05
N THR A 90 12.26 -5.67 3.34
CA THR A 90 11.14 -4.73 3.23
C THR A 90 11.33 -3.52 4.15
N ARG A 91 11.73 -3.73 5.41
CA ARG A 91 11.98 -2.60 6.33
C ARG A 91 13.13 -1.70 5.87
N ARG A 92 14.18 -2.28 5.30
CA ARG A 92 15.30 -1.52 4.71
C ARG A 92 14.87 -0.74 3.47
N TRP A 93 14.04 -1.35 2.64
CA TRP A 93 13.44 -0.69 1.48
C TRP A 93 12.56 0.48 1.90
N TRP A 94 11.70 0.30 2.90
CA TRP A 94 10.86 1.36 3.46
C TRP A 94 11.67 2.51 4.03
N ALA A 95 12.75 2.25 4.79
CA ALA A 95 13.62 3.31 5.30
C ALA A 95 14.16 4.21 4.18
N LEU A 96 14.45 3.64 3.00
CA LEU A 96 14.89 4.39 1.83
C LEU A 96 13.73 5.15 1.16
N THR A 97 12.59 4.51 0.93
CA THR A 97 11.47 5.11 0.20
C THR A 97 10.67 6.11 1.03
N ASP A 98 10.53 5.89 2.33
CA ASP A 98 9.79 6.77 3.24
C ASP A 98 10.46 8.15 3.33
N ALA A 99 11.80 8.20 3.28
CA ALA A 99 12.54 9.46 3.24
C ALA A 99 12.17 10.32 2.01
N MET A 100 11.72 9.69 0.93
CA MET A 100 11.32 10.35 -0.33
C MET A 100 9.85 10.82 -0.32
N GLN A 101 9.07 10.42 0.68
CA GLN A 101 7.62 10.55 0.69
C GLN A 101 7.10 11.35 1.88
N GLU A 102 5.84 11.77 1.80
CA GLU A 102 5.07 12.37 2.89
C GLU A 102 3.66 11.77 2.90
N SER A 103 3.20 11.35 4.08
CA SER A 103 1.86 10.79 4.23
C SER A 103 0.78 11.88 4.24
N PHE A 104 -0.42 11.52 3.78
CA PHE A 104 -1.65 12.31 3.99
C PHE A 104 -2.38 11.92 5.28
N VAL A 105 -1.86 10.94 6.03
CA VAL A 105 -2.39 10.52 7.33
C VAL A 105 -1.66 11.30 8.41
N GLU A 106 -2.42 12.06 9.21
CA GLU A 106 -1.89 12.83 10.32
C GLU A 106 -1.22 11.92 11.36
N GLY A 107 -0.02 12.30 11.80
CA GLY A 107 0.76 11.52 12.78
C GLY A 107 1.53 10.32 12.21
N ALA A 108 1.44 10.04 10.91
CA ALA A 108 2.23 8.98 10.30
C ALA A 108 3.71 9.39 10.17
N VAL A 109 4.62 8.48 10.52
CA VAL A 109 6.09 8.73 10.54
C VAL A 109 6.89 7.82 9.60
N GLY A 110 6.27 6.80 9.03
CA GLY A 110 6.86 5.87 8.06
C GLY A 110 6.02 4.60 7.91
N SER A 111 6.38 3.75 6.95
CA SER A 111 5.69 2.49 6.62
C SER A 111 5.70 1.48 7.78
N GLY A 112 6.71 1.52 8.65
CA GLY A 112 6.84 0.64 9.80
C GLY A 112 6.26 1.18 11.11
N GLY A 113 5.49 2.28 11.06
CA GLY A 113 4.85 2.87 12.24
C GLY A 113 3.46 2.30 12.54
N ASP A 114 2.92 2.63 13.72
CA ASP A 114 1.57 2.21 14.13
C ASP A 114 0.45 2.95 13.37
N VAL A 115 0.77 4.10 12.78
CA VAL A 115 -0.15 4.90 11.98
C VAL A 115 0.08 4.60 10.49
N PRO A 116 -0.98 4.29 9.71
CA PRO A 116 -0.86 3.97 8.29
C PRO A 116 -0.10 5.03 7.50
N TRP A 117 0.85 4.58 6.70
CA TRP A 117 1.69 5.47 5.89
C TRP A 117 1.05 5.87 4.56
N TRP A 118 0.24 4.99 3.98
CA TRP A 118 -0.59 5.30 2.82
C TRP A 118 -2.00 5.67 3.29
N LYS A 119 -2.69 6.55 2.56
CA LYS A 119 -4.02 7.02 2.93
C LYS A 119 -5.09 6.15 2.28
N ASP A 120 -5.98 5.59 3.08
CA ASP A 120 -7.20 4.96 2.55
C ASP A 120 -8.20 6.01 2.02
N LEU A 121 -8.82 5.69 0.89
CA LEU A 121 -9.92 6.46 0.30
C LEU A 121 -11.26 5.71 0.37
N PRO A 122 -12.38 6.42 0.59
CA PRO A 122 -13.70 5.81 0.47
C PRO A 122 -14.01 5.48 -0.99
N GLU A 123 -14.53 4.28 -1.24
CA GLU A 123 -15.14 3.94 -2.52
C GLU A 123 -16.51 4.63 -2.62
N VAL A 124 -16.66 5.55 -3.58
CA VAL A 124 -17.92 6.29 -3.80
C VAL A 124 -18.77 5.73 -4.94
N PHE A 125 -18.18 4.89 -5.78
CA PHE A 125 -18.84 4.23 -6.91
C PHE A 125 -18.06 2.99 -7.32
N ARG A 126 -18.77 1.90 -7.59
CA ARG A 126 -18.25 0.70 -8.25
C ARG A 126 -19.34 0.13 -9.14
N PHE A 127 -18.96 -0.20 -10.37
CA PHE A 127 -19.78 -0.97 -11.28
C PHE A 127 -19.16 -2.34 -11.48
N ASP A 128 -19.84 -3.37 -10.98
CA ASP A 128 -19.44 -4.76 -11.09
C ASP A 128 -20.58 -5.53 -11.79
N PRO A 129 -20.54 -5.67 -13.13
CA PRO A 129 -21.52 -6.48 -13.83
C PRO A 129 -21.23 -7.95 -13.54
N LYS A 130 -21.72 -8.45 -12.41
CA LYS A 130 -21.70 -9.90 -12.15
C LYS A 130 -22.48 -10.61 -13.26
N PRO A 131 -21.99 -11.76 -13.76
CA PRO A 131 -22.73 -12.58 -14.72
C PRO A 131 -24.07 -13.06 -14.16
#